data_AF-A0AAU4V0M8-F1
#
_entry.id   AF-A0AAU4V0M8-F1
#
_cell.length_a   1.000
_cell.length_b   1.000
_cell.length_c   1.000
_cell.angle_alpha   90.00
_cell.angle_beta   90.00
_cell.angle_gamma   90.00
#
_symmetry.space_group_name_H-M   'P 1'
#
loop_
_entity.id
_entity.type
_entity.pdbx_description
1 polymer ?
#
loop_
_entity_poly.entity_id
_entity_poly.type
_entity_poly.pdbx_seq_one_letter_code
_entity_poly.pdbx_strand_id
1 'polypeptide(L)'
;MARHAAPSLPNRLRTAGLTVSMAGAALAMAAGGAQAGELDLPAAVAGVTDPIANLKVNPLAHTGVDPLDNGVATKVADFPSVGTGMVTGILTQGPSVGELPTAAASSLLGPVLPKK
;
A
#
# COMPACT_ATOMS: atom_id res chain seq x y z
N MET A 1 -48.75 50.64 -28.77
CA MET A 1 -48.38 50.53 -27.34
C MET A 1 -47.07 49.76 -27.24
N ALA A 2 -46.20 50.18 -26.30
CA ALA A 2 -44.96 49.55 -25.84
C ALA A 2 -43.84 49.23 -26.86
N ARG A 3 -42.84 50.13 -26.92
CA ARG A 3 -41.49 49.83 -27.39
C ARG A 3 -40.65 49.37 -26.18
N HIS A 4 -40.17 48.13 -26.19
CA HIS A 4 -39.25 47.61 -25.19
C HIS A 4 -37.86 48.23 -25.38
N ALA A 5 -37.38 48.98 -24.39
CA ALA A 5 -35.99 49.41 -24.29
C ALA A 5 -35.21 48.37 -23.49
N ALA A 6 -34.29 47.65 -24.14
CA ALA A 6 -33.32 46.81 -23.45
C ALA A 6 -32.20 47.70 -22.88
N PRO A 7 -31.81 47.56 -21.60
CA PRO A 7 -30.71 48.33 -21.04
C PRO A 7 -29.37 47.83 -21.58
N SER A 8 -28.65 48.70 -22.27
CA SER A 8 -27.26 48.48 -22.67
C SER A 8 -26.36 48.60 -21.44
N LEU A 9 -25.95 47.48 -20.86
CA LEU A 9 -24.98 47.43 -19.78
C LEU A 9 -23.57 47.80 -20.29
N PRO A 10 -22.83 48.70 -19.61
CA PRO A 10 -21.56 49.22 -20.10
C PRO A 10 -20.45 48.15 -20.05
N ASN A 11 -19.67 48.10 -21.13
CA ASN A 11 -18.57 47.17 -21.39
C ASN A 11 -17.50 47.10 -20.26
N ARG A 12 -17.44 48.12 -19.39
CA ARG A 12 -16.51 48.22 -18.26
C ARG A 12 -16.73 47.18 -17.16
N LEU A 13 -17.98 46.75 -16.96
CA LEU A 13 -18.31 45.72 -15.96
C LEU A 13 -17.82 44.33 -16.40
N ARG A 14 -17.80 44.08 -17.72
CA ARG A 14 -17.26 42.84 -18.29
C ARG A 14 -15.75 42.75 -18.14
N THR A 15 -15.02 43.84 -18.38
CA THR A 15 -13.55 43.85 -18.23
C THR A 15 -13.12 43.69 -16.78
N ALA A 16 -13.80 44.36 -15.84
CA ALA A 16 -13.49 44.22 -14.40
C ALA A 16 -13.74 42.78 -13.89
N GLY A 17 -14.82 42.14 -14.34
CA GLY A 17 -15.09 40.74 -14.00
C GLY A 17 -14.02 39.79 -14.53
N LEU A 18 -13.54 40.02 -15.76
CA LEU A 18 -12.49 39.20 -16.37
C LEU A 18 -11.15 39.33 -15.62
N THR A 19 -10.75 40.55 -15.25
CA THR A 19 -9.49 40.79 -14.52
C THR A 19 -9.53 40.21 -13.11
N VAL A 20 -10.67 40.30 -12.43
CA VAL A 20 -10.86 39.69 -11.10
C VAL A 20 -10.82 38.16 -11.20
N SER A 21 -11.47 37.58 -12.22
CA SER A 21 -11.48 36.13 -12.42
C SER A 21 -10.09 35.58 -12.77
N MET A 22 -9.32 36.26 -13.62
CA MET A 22 -7.93 35.87 -13.93
C MET A 22 -7.00 36.03 -12.72
N ALA A 23 -7.13 37.11 -11.95
CA ALA A 23 -6.34 37.30 -10.73
C ALA A 23 -6.70 36.25 -9.66
N GLY A 24 -7.98 35.91 -9.51
CA GLY A 24 -8.45 34.85 -8.62
C GLY A 24 -7.94 33.47 -9.03
N ALA A 25 -7.94 33.16 -10.33
CA ALA A 25 -7.40 31.90 -10.85
C ALA A 25 -5.88 31.82 -10.66
N ALA A 26 -5.14 32.89 -10.97
CA ALA A 26 -3.69 32.93 -10.76
C ALA A 26 -3.32 32.80 -9.26
N LEU A 27 -4.08 33.43 -8.37
CA LEU A 27 -3.87 33.31 -6.93
C LEU A 27 -4.24 31.92 -6.41
N ALA A 28 -5.29 31.28 -6.93
CA ALA A 28 -5.64 29.90 -6.60
C ALA A 28 -4.58 28.90 -7.08
N MET A 29 -4.01 29.11 -8.27
CA MET A 29 -2.91 28.28 -8.79
C MET A 29 -1.59 28.50 -8.05
N ALA A 30 -1.34 29.73 -7.58
CA ALA A 30 -0.17 30.05 -6.74
C ALA A 30 -0.31 29.54 -5.30
N ALA A 31 -1.54 29.52 -4.76
CA ALA A 31 -1.86 28.91 -3.46
C ALA A 31 -1.92 27.37 -3.53
N GLY A 32 -2.15 26.82 -4.73
CA GLY A 32 -2.05 25.40 -5.05
C GLY A 32 -0.61 24.93 -5.28
N GLY A 33 0.39 25.61 -4.69
CA GLY A 33 1.73 25.06 -4.58
C GLY A 33 1.61 23.66 -4.01
N ALA A 34 2.05 22.66 -4.78
CA ALA A 34 1.99 21.27 -4.38
C ALA A 34 2.50 21.17 -2.94
N GLN A 35 1.58 20.94 -2.00
CA GLN A 35 1.98 20.69 -0.64
C GLN A 35 2.66 19.33 -0.70
N ALA A 36 3.98 19.33 -0.85
CA ALA A 36 4.81 18.29 -0.28
C ALA A 36 4.64 18.44 1.25
N GLY A 37 3.45 18.07 1.74
CA GLY A 37 3.20 17.90 3.15
C GLY A 37 4.23 16.90 3.67
N GLU A 38 4.68 17.13 4.90
CA GLU A 38 5.48 16.16 5.63
C GLU A 38 4.91 14.76 5.38
N LEU A 39 5.73 13.85 4.86
CA LEU A 39 5.30 12.51 4.54
C LEU A 39 4.91 11.83 5.86
N ASP A 40 3.61 11.73 6.11
CA ASP A 40 3.06 10.93 7.21
C ASP A 40 3.30 9.46 6.86
N LEU A 41 4.47 8.96 7.27
CA LEU A 41 4.93 7.60 7.02
C LEU A 41 3.93 6.54 7.52
N PRO A 42 3.35 6.68 8.74
CA PRO A 42 2.23 5.86 9.17
C PRO A 42 1.06 5.87 8.19
N ALA A 43 0.57 7.03 7.76
CA ALA A 43 -0.54 7.10 6.80
C ALA A 43 -0.17 6.52 5.42
N ALA A 44 1.08 6.71 4.99
CA ALA A 44 1.58 6.18 3.72
C ALA A 44 1.70 4.64 3.71
N VAL A 45 2.00 4.02 4.86
CA VAL A 45 2.22 2.56 5.00
C VAL A 45 0.97 1.82 5.49
N ALA A 46 -0.03 2.51 6.06
CA ALA A 46 -1.26 1.91 6.57
C ALA A 46 -2.02 1.04 5.55
N GLY A 47 -1.96 1.38 4.25
CA GLY A 47 -2.60 0.58 3.19
C GLY A 47 -1.87 -0.73 2.86
N VAL A 48 -0.60 -0.87 3.25
CA VAL A 48 0.24 -2.03 2.91
C VAL A 48 0.63 -2.88 4.11
N THR A 49 0.50 -2.38 5.35
CA THR A 49 0.81 -3.15 6.57
C THR A 49 0.01 -4.44 6.65
N ASP A 50 -1.30 -4.35 6.42
CA ASP A 50 -2.21 -5.49 6.57
C ASP A 50 -1.94 -6.60 5.54
N PRO A 51 -1.81 -6.33 4.23
CA PRO A 51 -1.47 -7.38 3.29
C PRO A 51 -0.06 -7.95 3.55
N ILE A 52 0.93 -7.13 3.90
CA ILE A 52 2.29 -7.60 4.20
C ILE A 52 2.29 -8.50 5.45
N ALA A 53 1.54 -8.14 6.50
CA ALA A 53 1.43 -8.95 7.70
C ALA A 53 0.83 -10.34 7.39
N ASN A 54 -0.07 -10.43 6.42
CA ASN A 54 -0.71 -11.69 6.02
C ASN A 54 0.09 -12.53 5.02
N LEU A 55 1.21 -12.03 4.48
CA LEU A 55 2.07 -12.83 3.61
C LEU A 55 2.67 -14.00 4.38
N LYS A 56 2.67 -15.19 3.76
CA LYS A 56 3.35 -16.36 4.31
C LYS A 56 4.87 -16.18 4.22
N VAL A 57 5.59 -16.62 5.26
CA VAL A 57 7.06 -16.59 5.27
C VAL A 57 7.63 -17.48 4.14
N ASN A 58 7.02 -18.65 3.94
CA ASN A 58 7.20 -19.46 2.74
C ASN A 58 6.06 -19.12 1.76
N PRO A 59 6.34 -18.47 0.62
CA PRO A 59 5.31 -18.09 -0.35
C PRO A 59 4.52 -19.25 -0.94
N LEU A 60 5.07 -20.46 -0.89
CA LEU A 60 4.44 -21.69 -1.38
C LEU A 60 3.77 -22.51 -0.28
N ALA A 61 3.78 -22.04 0.98
CA ALA A 61 3.15 -22.74 2.10
C ALA A 61 1.66 -23.03 1.82
N HIS A 62 1.23 -24.23 2.19
CA HIS A 62 -0.13 -24.75 1.93
C HIS A 62 -0.54 -24.81 0.45
N THR A 63 0.41 -24.82 -0.47
CA THR A 63 0.14 -25.06 -1.90
C THR A 63 0.54 -26.48 -2.29
N GLY A 64 -0.13 -27.05 -3.30
CA GLY A 64 0.24 -28.38 -3.82
C GLY A 64 1.54 -28.41 -4.64
N VAL A 65 2.23 -27.26 -4.77
CA VAL A 65 3.50 -27.12 -5.50
C VAL A 65 4.66 -26.71 -4.58
N ASP A 66 4.46 -26.75 -3.25
CA ASP A 66 5.51 -26.49 -2.29
C ASP A 66 6.59 -27.58 -2.38
N PRO A 67 7.84 -27.26 -2.80
CA PRO A 67 8.90 -28.26 -2.87
C PRO A 67 9.28 -28.83 -1.50
N LEU A 68 9.03 -28.09 -0.42
CA LEU A 68 9.33 -28.51 0.95
C LEU A 68 8.35 -29.56 1.47
N ASP A 69 7.19 -29.71 0.81
CA ASP A 69 6.20 -30.75 1.08
C ASP A 69 6.45 -32.04 0.29
N ASN A 70 7.47 -32.07 -0.59
CA ASN A 70 7.91 -33.29 -1.28
C ASN A 70 8.75 -34.19 -0.35
N GLY A 71 8.14 -34.59 0.77
CA GLY A 71 8.79 -35.36 1.81
C GLY A 71 9.08 -36.81 1.41
N VAL A 72 10.22 -37.33 1.87
CA VAL A 72 10.52 -38.77 1.84
C VAL A 72 10.65 -39.25 3.28
N ALA A 73 10.05 -40.39 3.59
CA ALA A 73 10.14 -41.01 4.90
C ALA A 73 10.49 -42.49 4.79
N THR A 74 11.23 -42.98 5.79
CA THR A 74 11.56 -44.39 5.96
C THR A 74 11.12 -44.85 7.33
N LYS A 75 10.74 -46.13 7.43
CA LYS A 75 10.35 -46.78 8.67
C LYS A 75 11.09 -48.12 8.78
N VAL A 76 11.68 -48.38 9.94
CA VAL A 76 12.37 -49.65 10.22
C VAL A 76 11.58 -50.37 11.30
N ALA A 77 11.04 -51.55 10.99
CA ALA A 77 10.18 -52.33 11.91
C ALA A 77 9.07 -51.48 12.56
N ASP A 78 8.96 -51.54 13.88
CA ASP A 78 7.89 -50.90 14.66
C ASP A 78 8.25 -49.49 15.16
N PHE A 79 9.43 -48.98 14.81
CA PHE A 79 9.84 -47.63 15.19
C PHE A 79 9.00 -46.56 14.46
N PRO A 80 8.82 -45.37 15.06
CA PRO A 80 8.27 -44.22 14.36
C PRO A 80 9.04 -43.92 13.06
N SER A 81 8.34 -43.53 12.00
CA SER A 81 8.97 -43.18 10.72
C SER A 81 9.77 -41.89 10.85
N VAL A 82 10.93 -41.85 10.21
CA VAL A 82 11.75 -40.65 10.08
C VAL A 82 11.70 -40.16 8.64
N GLY A 83 11.51 -38.86 8.44
CA GLY A 83 11.43 -38.29 7.10
C GLY A 83 11.79 -36.82 7.06
N THR A 84 12.00 -36.31 5.85
CA THR A 84 12.40 -34.91 5.62
C THR A 84 11.32 -33.92 6.07
N GLY A 85 10.04 -34.31 5.99
CA GLY A 85 8.90 -33.52 6.45
C GLY A 85 8.96 -33.12 7.93
N MET A 86 9.68 -33.87 8.78
CA MET A 86 9.86 -33.52 10.19
C MET A 86 10.67 -32.22 10.38
N VAL A 87 11.51 -31.88 9.40
CA VAL A 87 12.39 -30.72 9.45
C VAL A 87 11.88 -29.60 8.53
N THR A 88 11.21 -29.94 7.43
CA THR A 88 10.67 -28.97 6.47
C THR A 88 9.25 -28.53 6.79
N GLY A 89 8.47 -29.33 7.52
CA GLY A 89 7.05 -29.06 7.77
C GLY A 89 6.75 -27.74 8.48
N ILE A 90 7.69 -27.24 9.30
CA ILE A 90 7.58 -25.93 9.96
C ILE A 90 7.50 -24.79 8.92
N LEU A 91 8.17 -24.94 7.78
CA LEU A 91 8.16 -23.96 6.70
C LEU A 91 6.96 -24.17 5.76
N THR A 92 6.57 -25.41 5.51
CA THR A 92 5.40 -25.75 4.67
C THR A 92 4.07 -25.34 5.31
N GLN A 93 3.98 -25.41 6.64
CA GLN A 93 2.79 -25.03 7.42
C GLN A 93 2.98 -23.69 8.15
N GLY A 94 4.06 -22.98 7.80
CA GLY A 94 4.61 -21.90 8.61
C GLY A 94 3.72 -20.66 8.74
N PRO A 95 4.05 -19.81 9.72
CA PRO A 95 3.28 -18.61 10.03
C PRO A 95 3.33 -17.55 8.91
N SER A 96 2.45 -16.58 9.02
CA SER A 96 2.55 -15.32 8.26
C SER A 96 3.61 -14.39 8.86
N VAL A 97 4.03 -13.36 8.13
CA VAL A 97 5.03 -12.37 8.60
C VAL A 97 4.57 -11.66 9.88
N GLY A 98 3.27 -11.38 10.00
CA GLY A 98 2.67 -10.72 11.18
C GLY A 98 2.63 -11.61 12.43
N GLU A 99 2.71 -12.93 12.27
CA GLU A 99 2.75 -13.90 13.37
C GLU A 99 4.18 -14.16 13.89
N LEU A 100 5.21 -13.60 13.23
CA LEU A 100 6.59 -13.72 13.68
C LEU A 100 6.87 -12.80 14.88
N PRO A 101 7.83 -13.17 15.75
CA PRO A 101 8.38 -12.22 16.72
C PRO A 101 8.87 -10.94 16.02
N THR A 102 8.60 -9.77 16.59
CA THR A 102 8.89 -8.46 15.97
C THR A 102 10.34 -8.33 15.50
N ALA A 103 11.31 -8.88 16.24
CA ALA A 103 12.71 -8.90 15.85
C ALA A 103 12.96 -9.68 14.54
N ALA A 104 12.28 -10.81 14.35
CA ALA A 104 12.36 -11.61 13.14
C ALA A 104 11.64 -10.93 11.97
N ALA A 105 10.43 -10.38 12.20
CA ALA A 105 9.71 -9.62 11.20
C ALA A 105 10.51 -8.39 10.72
N SER A 106 11.17 -7.68 11.65
CA SER A 106 12.00 -6.51 11.33
C SER A 106 13.25 -6.88 10.53
N SER A 107 13.87 -8.02 10.83
CA SER A 107 15.00 -8.55 10.04
C SER A 107 14.58 -8.89 8.62
N LEU A 108 13.41 -9.54 8.46
CA LEU A 108 12.86 -9.93 7.16
C LEU A 108 12.45 -8.70 6.31
N LEU A 109 11.83 -7.71 6.96
CA LEU A 109 11.36 -6.47 6.31
C LEU A 109 12.46 -5.40 6.22
N GLY A 110 13.64 -5.61 6.79
CA GLY A 110 14.75 -4.66 6.82
C GLY A 110 15.13 -4.06 5.47
N PRO A 111 15.12 -4.81 4.36
CA PRO A 111 15.36 -4.25 3.02
C PRO A 111 14.27 -3.32 2.50
N VAL A 112 13.04 -3.44 3.01
CA VAL A 112 11.84 -2.70 2.56
C VAL A 112 11.47 -1.57 3.53
N LEU A 113 11.86 -1.68 4.79
CA LEU A 113 11.68 -0.64 5.80
C LEU A 113 12.51 0.60 5.43
N PRO A 114 11.93 1.81 5.52
CA PRO A 114 12.64 3.05 5.23
C PRO A 114 13.84 3.17 6.17
N LYS A 115 15.02 3.41 5.60
CA LYS A 115 16.21 3.74 6.39
C LYS A 115 15.98 5.10 7.05
N LYS A 116 16.08 5.13 8.38
CA LYS A 116 16.12 6.39 9.13
C LYS A 116 17.34 7.21 8.75
#